data_AF-A0A950TUI4-F1
#
_entry.id   AF-A0A950TUI4-F1
#
_cell.length_a   1.000
_cell.length_b   1.000
_cell.length_c   1.000
_cell.angle_alpha   90.00
_cell.angle_beta   90.00
_cell.angle_gamma   90.00
#
_symmetry.space_group_name_H-M   'P 1'
#
loop_
_entity.id
_entity.type
_entity.pdbx_description
1 polymer ?
#
loop_
_entity_poly.entity_id
_entity_poly.type
_entity_poly.pdbx_seq_one_letter_code
_entity_poly.pdbx_strand_id
1 'polypeptide(L)'
;MIVAEVDVDRSSGKIWARKFTVAHDCGQIINPDGLRHAIEGNIVQGLSRRLWEEVRFDNKNVTSVDWLTYPILDITEAPEAIDIVLIDHPEIEPSGAREPATRPVAAAIANGVFDATGVRIRRVPLSPGNVRSAVSW
;
A
#
# COMPACT_ATOMS: atom_id res chain seq x y z
N MET A 1 4.37 -4.28 -12.40
CA MET A 1 5.40 -4.31 -11.32
C MET A 1 5.18 -3.13 -10.38
N ILE A 2 5.47 -3.26 -9.09
CA ILE A 2 5.48 -2.15 -8.12
C ILE A 2 6.76 -2.19 -7.31
N VAL A 3 7.37 -1.02 -7.12
CA VAL A 3 8.48 -0.77 -6.18
C VAL A 3 8.00 0.26 -5.17
N ALA A 4 8.35 0.08 -3.89
CA ALA A 4 8.03 1.02 -2.83
C ALA A 4 9.32 1.41 -2.09
N GLU A 5 9.56 2.71 -1.95
CA GLU A 5 10.59 3.28 -1.07
C GLU A 5 10.00 3.47 0.32
N VAL A 6 10.64 2.89 1.33
CA VAL A 6 10.08 2.81 2.69
C VAL A 6 11.11 3.25 3.72
N ASP A 7 10.71 4.21 4.55
CA ASP A 7 11.41 4.61 5.76
C ASP A 7 10.81 3.96 6.99
N VAL A 8 11.66 3.55 7.93
CA VAL A 8 11.27 3.04 9.24
C VAL A 8 11.96 3.85 10.33
N ASP A 9 11.19 4.56 11.14
CA ASP A 9 11.71 5.21 12.34
C ASP A 9 11.98 4.15 13.42
N ARG A 10 13.23 4.02 13.84
CA ARG A 10 13.62 2.98 14.81
C ARG A 10 13.06 3.22 16.21
N SER A 11 12.95 4.48 16.63
CA SER A 11 12.52 4.83 17.99
C SER A 11 11.03 4.53 18.22
N SER A 12 10.23 4.78 17.20
CA SER A 12 8.77 4.68 17.24
C SER A 12 8.25 3.46 16.48
N GLY A 13 9.02 2.86 15.58
CA GLY A 13 8.52 1.82 14.66
C GLY A 13 7.55 2.35 13.61
N LYS A 14 7.42 3.68 13.45
CA LYS A 14 6.58 4.28 12.42
C LYS A 14 7.17 4.03 11.04
N ILE A 15 6.31 3.71 10.08
CA ILE A 15 6.68 3.44 8.69
C ILE A 15 6.11 4.54 7.80
N TRP A 16 6.94 5.05 6.88
CA TRP A 16 6.51 5.89 5.77
C TRP A 16 6.88 5.23 4.45
N ALA A 17 5.88 4.93 3.61
CA ALA A 17 6.12 4.50 2.24
C ALA A 17 6.13 5.75 1.33
N ARG A 18 7.30 6.37 1.17
CA ARG A 18 7.44 7.71 0.57
C ARG A 18 7.12 7.74 -0.90
N LYS A 19 7.54 6.73 -1.66
CA LYS A 19 7.43 6.74 -3.12
C LYS A 19 7.03 5.38 -3.65
N PHE A 20 6.23 5.39 -4.70
CA PHE A 20 5.86 4.20 -5.44
C PHE A 20 6.21 4.38 -6.91
N THR A 21 6.81 3.36 -7.51
CA THR A 21 6.97 3.26 -8.95
C THR A 21 6.17 2.08 -9.46
N VAL A 22 5.27 2.33 -10.41
CA VAL A 22 4.31 1.36 -10.93
C VAL A 22 4.50 1.21 -12.43
N ALA A 23 4.86 0.02 -12.89
CA ALA A 23 4.73 -0.36 -14.30
C ALA A 23 3.45 -1.17 -14.47
N HIS A 24 2.52 -0.67 -15.29
CA HIS A 24 1.20 -1.27 -15.47
C HIS A 24 0.99 -1.70 -16.91
N ASP A 25 0.63 -2.96 -17.09
CA ASP A 25 0.29 -3.59 -18.37
C ASP A 25 -1.12 -4.18 -18.24
N CYS A 26 -2.00 -3.81 -19.15
CA CYS A 26 -3.38 -4.29 -19.20
C CYS A 26 -3.88 -4.54 -20.63
N GLY A 27 -2.97 -4.75 -21.59
CA GLY A 27 -3.31 -4.73 -23.01
C GLY A 27 -3.56 -3.30 -23.51
N GLN A 28 -4.50 -3.13 -24.45
CA GLN A 28 -4.85 -1.81 -24.97
C GLN A 28 -5.38 -0.87 -23.88
N ILE A 29 -4.79 0.33 -23.79
CA ILE A 29 -5.23 1.37 -22.86
C ILE A 29 -6.29 2.25 -23.52
N ILE A 30 -7.53 2.18 -23.00
CA ILE A 30 -8.67 2.96 -23.53
C ILE A 30 -8.65 4.41 -23.07
N ASN A 31 -8.34 4.64 -21.78
CA ASN A 31 -8.28 5.97 -21.18
C ASN A 31 -7.05 6.06 -20.25
N PRO A 32 -5.92 6.60 -20.74
CA PRO A 32 -4.68 6.69 -19.98
C PRO A 32 -4.81 7.45 -18.66
N ASP A 33 -5.53 8.58 -18.64
CA ASP A 33 -5.66 9.39 -17.43
C ASP A 33 -6.58 8.73 -16.40
N GLY A 34 -7.68 8.13 -16.87
CA GLY A 34 -8.55 7.32 -16.01
C GLY A 34 -7.81 6.13 -15.39
N LEU A 35 -6.90 5.51 -16.14
CA LEU A 35 -6.05 4.43 -15.64
C LEU A 35 -5.04 4.93 -14.60
N ARG A 36 -4.39 6.09 -14.84
CA ARG A 36 -3.47 6.70 -13.86
C ARG A 36 -4.17 6.97 -12.53
N HIS A 37 -5.33 7.64 -12.54
CA HIS A 37 -6.09 7.91 -11.32
C HIS A 37 -6.52 6.64 -10.58
N ALA A 38 -6.88 5.58 -11.32
CA ALA A 38 -7.21 4.29 -10.72
C ALA A 38 -5.98 3.66 -10.03
N ILE A 39 -4.81 3.71 -10.68
CA ILE A 39 -3.56 3.22 -10.12
C ILE A 39 -3.20 3.99 -8.83
N GLU A 40 -3.25 5.32 -8.85
CA GLU A 40 -3.00 6.16 -7.67
C GLU A 40 -3.93 5.80 -6.51
N GLY A 41 -5.24 5.67 -6.79
CA GLY A 41 -6.22 5.26 -5.79
C GLY A 41 -5.93 3.88 -5.19
N ASN A 42 -5.45 2.92 -6.00
CA ASN A 42 -5.04 1.62 -5.50
C ASN A 42 -3.81 1.65 -4.62
N ILE A 43 -2.83 2.50 -4.96
CA ILE A 43 -1.62 2.69 -4.14
C ILE A 43 -2.02 3.25 -2.78
N VAL A 44 -2.81 4.33 -2.76
CA VAL A 44 -3.30 4.97 -1.53
C VAL A 44 -4.11 3.97 -0.68
N GLN A 45 -5.06 3.25 -1.27
CA GLN A 45 -5.86 2.27 -0.55
C GLN A 45 -5.01 1.08 -0.06
N GLY A 46 -4.09 0.58 -0.88
CA GLY A 46 -3.19 -0.51 -0.51
C GLY A 46 -2.24 -0.12 0.63
N LEU A 47 -1.74 1.12 0.61
CA LEU A 47 -0.92 1.70 1.67
C LEU A 47 -1.70 1.81 2.98
N SER A 48 -2.89 2.41 2.92
CA SER A 48 -3.80 2.55 4.06
C SER A 48 -4.09 1.19 4.71
N ARG A 49 -4.50 0.20 3.92
CA ARG A 49 -4.75 -1.17 4.39
C ARG A 49 -3.53 -1.85 4.99
N ARG A 50 -2.34 -1.52 4.50
CA ARG A 50 -1.12 -2.18 4.97
C ARG A 50 -0.63 -1.63 6.29
N LEU A 51 -0.76 -0.32 6.52
CA LEU A 51 -0.16 0.40 7.65
C LEU A 51 -1.16 0.79 8.76
N TRP A 52 -2.43 1.01 8.42
CA TRP A 52 -3.41 1.62 9.32
C TRP A 52 -4.61 0.73 9.60
N GLU A 53 -5.23 0.19 8.55
CA GLU A 53 -6.56 -0.38 8.67
C GLU A 53 -6.57 -1.78 9.32
N GLU A 54 -7.42 -1.96 10.33
CA GLU A 54 -7.68 -3.24 10.98
C GLU A 54 -9.14 -3.26 11.44
N VAL A 55 -9.94 -4.21 10.93
CA VAL A 55 -11.27 -4.44 11.49
C VAL A 55 -11.10 -5.10 12.86
N ARG A 56 -11.73 -4.53 13.89
CA ARG A 56 -11.67 -5.05 15.26
C ARG A 56 -12.98 -5.72 15.64
N PHE A 57 -12.87 -6.74 16.50
CA PHE A 57 -14.00 -7.54 16.95
C PHE A 57 -13.94 -7.71 18.47
N ASP A 58 -15.11 -7.78 19.11
CA ASP A 58 -15.28 -8.38 20.43
C ASP A 58 -15.93 -9.77 20.29
N ASN A 59 -16.37 -10.37 21.40
CA ASN A 59 -16.99 -11.71 21.38
C ASN A 59 -18.29 -11.80 20.56
N LYS A 60 -18.88 -10.67 20.14
CA LYS A 60 -20.21 -10.62 19.52
C LYS A 60 -20.29 -9.69 18.30
N ASN A 61 -19.48 -8.65 18.22
CA ASN A 61 -19.65 -7.56 17.26
C ASN A 61 -18.33 -7.07 16.64
N VAL A 62 -18.46 -6.41 15.50
CA VAL A 62 -17.43 -5.51 14.97
C VAL A 62 -17.40 -4.25 15.83
N THR A 63 -16.21 -3.84 16.28
CA THR A 63 -16.01 -2.67 17.14
C THR A 63 -15.39 -1.48 16.42
N SER A 64 -14.91 -1.68 15.19
CA SER A 64 -14.40 -0.64 14.30
C SER A 64 -15.53 -0.09 13.43
N VAL A 65 -16.36 0.80 13.98
CA VAL A 65 -17.65 1.24 13.41
C VAL A 65 -17.67 2.69 12.94
N ASP A 66 -16.58 3.42 13.14
CA ASP A 66 -16.39 4.81 12.73
C ASP A 66 -14.92 5.07 12.34
N TRP A 67 -14.61 6.28 11.88
CA TRP A 67 -13.26 6.65 11.44
C TRP A 67 -12.22 6.77 12.58
N LEU A 68 -12.67 6.88 13.82
CA LEU A 68 -11.77 6.91 14.99
C LEU A 68 -11.33 5.49 15.36
N THR A 69 -12.27 4.54 15.28
CA THR A 69 -12.08 3.13 15.60
C THR A 69 -11.57 2.29 14.42
N TYR A 70 -11.72 2.80 13.19
CA TYR A 70 -11.12 2.31 11.95
C TYR A 70 -10.35 3.45 11.25
N PRO A 71 -9.13 3.76 11.69
CA PRO A 71 -8.35 4.81 11.04
C PRO A 71 -7.94 4.37 9.64
N ILE A 72 -8.13 5.29 8.69
CA ILE A 72 -7.58 5.21 7.33
C ILE A 72 -6.39 6.15 7.21
N LEU A 73 -5.63 6.00 6.13
CA LEU A 73 -4.51 6.88 5.81
C LEU A 73 -4.95 8.35 5.74
N ASP A 74 -4.28 9.20 6.50
CA ASP A 74 -4.42 10.66 6.41
C ASP A 74 -3.60 11.22 5.25
N ILE A 75 -3.99 12.36 4.69
CA ILE A 75 -3.27 13.01 3.59
C ILE A 75 -1.81 13.35 3.94
N THR A 76 -1.53 13.62 5.21
CA THR A 76 -0.17 13.89 5.71
C THR A 76 0.74 12.65 5.70
N GLU A 77 0.15 11.46 5.54
CA GLU A 77 0.84 10.17 5.47
C GLU A 77 0.80 9.57 4.05
N ALA A 78 0.24 10.31 3.08
CA ALA A 78 0.21 9.90 1.69
C ALA A 78 1.63 9.84 1.08
N PRO A 79 1.84 9.02 0.03
CA PRO A 79 3.11 9.01 -0.69
C PRO A 79 3.43 10.40 -1.25
N GLU A 80 4.70 10.79 -1.22
CA GLU A 80 5.20 12.02 -1.82
C GLU A 80 5.13 11.96 -3.36
N ALA A 81 5.30 10.77 -3.93
CA ALA A 81 5.24 10.56 -5.37
C ALA A 81 4.73 9.15 -5.74
N ILE A 82 3.98 9.08 -6.84
CA ILE A 82 3.55 7.83 -7.49
C ILE A 82 3.93 7.94 -8.97
N ASP A 83 5.06 7.34 -9.35
CA ASP A 83 5.55 7.35 -10.73
C ASP A 83 4.93 6.19 -11.51
N ILE A 84 4.15 6.51 -12.54
CA ILE A 84 3.38 5.52 -13.32
C ILE A 84 3.93 5.40 -14.73
N VAL A 85 4.43 4.21 -15.05
CA VAL A 85 4.79 3.78 -16.41
C VAL A 85 3.65 2.94 -16.95
N LEU A 86 2.92 3.49 -17.92
CA LEU A 86 1.90 2.78 -18.66
C LEU A 86 2.53 2.05 -19.85
N ILE A 87 2.29 0.75 -19.93
CA ILE A 87 2.72 -0.10 -21.04
C ILE A 87 1.48 -0.33 -21.91
N ASP A 88 1.39 0.40 -23.02
CA ASP A 88 0.25 0.33 -23.94
C ASP A 88 0.50 -0.70 -25.04
N HIS A 89 -0.43 -1.64 -25.18
CA HIS A 89 -0.41 -2.70 -26.18
C HIS A 89 -1.68 -2.64 -27.03
N PRO A 90 -1.76 -1.74 -28.03
CA PRO A 90 -2.95 -1.58 -28.87
C PRO A 90 -3.33 -2.83 -29.68
N GLU A 91 -2.39 -3.75 -29.86
CA GLU A 91 -2.58 -5.05 -30.52
C GLU A 91 -3.18 -6.14 -29.62
N ILE A 92 -3.25 -5.91 -28.31
CA ILE A 92 -3.77 -6.86 -27.32
C ILE A 92 -5.13 -6.37 -26.83
N GLU A 93 -6.15 -7.25 -26.83
CA GLU A 93 -7.48 -6.90 -26.34
C GLU A 93 -7.44 -6.31 -24.91
N PRO A 94 -8.22 -5.25 -24.64
CA PRO A 94 -8.22 -4.61 -23.34
C PRO A 94 -8.69 -5.57 -22.24
N SER A 95 -7.99 -5.55 -21.11
CA SER A 95 -8.32 -6.35 -19.93
C SER A 95 -8.68 -5.49 -18.71
N GLY A 96 -9.08 -6.13 -17.60
CA GLY A 96 -9.43 -5.43 -16.36
C GLY A 96 -8.21 -4.77 -15.70
N ALA A 97 -8.09 -3.45 -15.84
CA ALA A 97 -6.92 -2.68 -15.38
C ALA A 97 -7.07 -2.04 -13.99
N ARG A 98 -8.29 -2.04 -13.41
CA ARG A 98 -8.54 -1.30 -12.16
C ARG A 98 -7.91 -1.96 -10.94
N GLU A 99 -8.23 -3.21 -10.61
CA GLU A 99 -7.70 -3.84 -9.38
C GLU A 99 -6.23 -4.29 -9.40
N PRO A 100 -5.58 -4.63 -10.53
CA PRO A 100 -4.25 -5.23 -10.51
C PRO A 100 -3.19 -4.46 -9.74
N ALA A 101 -3.24 -3.13 -9.71
CA ALA A 101 -2.25 -2.32 -9.01
C ALA A 101 -2.36 -2.36 -7.48
N THR A 102 -3.49 -2.75 -6.89
CA THR A 102 -3.60 -2.82 -5.41
C THR A 102 -2.90 -4.06 -4.84
N ARG A 103 -2.93 -5.17 -5.57
CA ARG A 103 -2.47 -6.48 -5.09
C ARG A 103 -1.00 -6.51 -4.65
N PRO A 104 -0.04 -5.91 -5.39
CA PRO A 104 1.38 -5.97 -5.02
C PRO A 104 1.78 -4.96 -3.94
N VAL A 105 0.95 -3.96 -3.63
CA VAL A 105 1.30 -2.85 -2.71
C VAL A 105 1.73 -3.37 -1.35
N ALA A 106 0.94 -4.28 -0.78
CA ALA A 106 1.21 -4.86 0.53
C ALA A 106 2.57 -5.59 0.59
N ALA A 107 2.93 -6.28 -0.50
CA ALA A 107 4.18 -7.01 -0.62
C ALA A 107 5.36 -6.06 -0.84
N ALA A 108 5.20 -5.04 -1.69
CA ALA A 108 6.23 -4.02 -1.94
C ALA A 108 6.61 -3.30 -0.64
N ILE A 109 5.63 -2.85 0.14
CA ILE A 109 5.86 -2.23 1.44
C ILE A 109 6.55 -3.20 2.40
N ALA A 110 6.06 -4.43 2.53
CA ALA A 110 6.65 -5.42 3.44
C ALA A 110 8.08 -5.84 3.05
N ASN A 111 8.41 -5.80 1.76
CA ASN A 111 9.78 -5.99 1.26
C ASN A 111 10.66 -4.78 1.60
N GLY A 112 10.18 -3.54 1.41
CA GLY A 112 10.92 -2.34 1.80
C GLY A 112 11.19 -2.28 3.30
N VAL A 113 10.22 -2.67 4.14
CA VAL A 113 10.44 -2.81 5.59
C VAL A 113 11.48 -3.88 5.90
N PHE A 114 11.44 -5.02 5.20
CA PHE A 114 12.45 -6.07 5.39
C PHE A 114 13.85 -5.58 4.99
N ASP A 115 13.96 -4.84 3.89
CA ASP A 115 15.22 -4.23 3.45
C ASP A 115 15.76 -3.24 4.49
N ALA A 116 14.91 -2.37 5.03
CA ALA A 116 15.28 -1.36 6.02
C ALA A 116 15.62 -1.94 7.41
N THR A 117 15.06 -3.08 7.79
CA THR A 117 15.12 -3.61 9.16
C THR A 117 15.79 -4.98 9.31
N GLY A 118 15.92 -5.74 8.23
CA GLY A 118 16.34 -7.15 8.24
C GLY A 118 15.29 -8.12 8.81
N VAL A 119 14.10 -7.65 9.20
CA VAL A 119 13.09 -8.45 9.90
C VAL A 119 11.81 -8.60 9.07
N ARG A 120 11.34 -9.84 8.93
CA ARG A 120 10.11 -10.14 8.20
C ARG A 120 8.89 -10.10 9.12
N ILE A 121 8.21 -8.95 9.14
CA ILE A 121 6.98 -8.74 9.91
C ILE A 121 5.78 -9.33 9.16
N ARG A 122 5.12 -10.31 9.78
CA ARG A 122 3.96 -11.02 9.18
C ARG A 122 2.61 -10.63 9.78
N ARG A 123 2.61 -9.96 10.94
CA ARG A 123 1.39 -9.40 11.52
C ARG A 123 1.03 -8.10 10.80
N VAL A 124 -0.21 -8.01 10.33
CA VAL A 124 -0.77 -6.81 9.71
C VAL A 124 -1.81 -6.19 10.64
N PRO A 125 -2.06 -4.87 10.56
CA PRO A 125 -1.29 -3.87 9.82
C PRO A 125 0.14 -3.70 10.37
N LEU A 126 1.06 -3.08 9.60
CA LEU A 126 2.40 -2.74 10.08
C LEU A 126 2.36 -1.48 10.96
N SER A 127 1.55 -1.53 12.01
CA SER A 127 1.41 -0.43 12.96
C SER A 127 2.70 -0.27 13.79
N PRO A 128 2.98 0.92 14.34
CA PRO A 128 4.15 1.16 15.17
C PRO A 128 4.30 0.14 16.32
N GLY A 129 3.19 -0.26 16.95
CA GLY A 129 3.20 -1.27 18.01
C GLY A 129 3.58 -2.67 17.51
N ASN A 130 3.06 -3.08 16.35
CA ASN A 130 3.40 -4.37 15.73
C ASN A 130 4.87 -4.39 15.26
N VAL A 131 5.37 -3.26 14.75
CA VAL A 131 6.76 -3.13 14.30
C VAL A 131 7.73 -3.21 15.48
N ARG A 132 7.52 -2.42 16.53
CA ARG A 132 8.38 -2.46 17.74
C ARG A 132 8.36 -3.81 18.45
N SER A 133 7.24 -4.53 18.39
CA SER A 133 7.16 -5.88 18.97
C SER A 133 7.92 -6.92 18.14
N ALA A 134 8.12 -6.68 16.85
CA ALA A 134 8.77 -7.61 15.95
C ALA A 134 10.27 -7.34 15.75
N VAL A 135 10.68 -6.08 15.85
CA VAL A 135 12.06 -5.65 15.61
C VAL A 135 12.73 -5.29 16.93
N SER A 136 13.85 -5.95 17.23
CA SER A 136 14.75 -5.52 18.31
C SER A 136 15.85 -4.66 17.69
N TRP A 137 15.99 -3.44 18.20
CA TRP A 137 16.98 -2.47 17.75
C TRP A 137 18.18 -2.43 18.69
#